data_AF-A0A950B5S6-F1
#
_entry.id   AF-A0A950B5S6-F1
#
_cell.length_a   1.000
_cell.length_b   1.000
_cell.length_c   1.000
_cell.angle_alpha   90.00
_cell.angle_beta   90.00
_cell.angle_gamma   90.00
#
_symmetry.space_group_name_H-M   'P 1'
#
loop_
_entity.id
_entity.type
_entity.pdbx_description
1 polymer ?
#
loop_
_entity_poly.entity_id
_entity_poly.type
_entity_poly.pdbx_seq_one_letter_code
_entity_poly.pdbx_strand_id
1 'polypeptide(L)'
;MSSSAFPLRPLSGSWLAAAWLACSMAALPAVAQTAKPAAASASAKAADVAARTSAAVQATPEADLRITYEAMSVGSDGVQRSSVYANRVYRRKGQLWIERELPAALRQSQEHGHEHEHGPHAGHAHDEARAAPLSVRRSEDGKVAVEVVLAKLRRVISVDQAHHGNVGYGGSFENVYWIVPPTALQTMERVGKPQAGVQRYKA
;
A
#
# COMPACT_ATOMS: atom_id res chain seq x y z
N MET A 1 -69.83 -7.52 -2.72
CA MET A 1 -70.10 -8.64 -3.64
C MET A 1 -68.75 -9.16 -4.08
N SER A 2 -68.23 -10.37 -3.85
CA SER A 2 -68.54 -11.59 -3.09
C SER A 2 -67.17 -12.31 -3.05
N SER A 3 -66.52 -12.63 -1.93
CA SER A 3 -66.70 -13.77 -1.02
C SER A 3 -66.88 -15.15 -1.69
N SER A 4 -65.87 -16.02 -1.52
CA SER A 4 -65.90 -17.50 -1.29
C SER A 4 -64.55 -18.11 -1.76
N ALA A 5 -63.64 -18.72 -0.99
CA ALA A 5 -63.63 -19.61 0.18
C ALA A 5 -63.87 -21.11 -0.12
N PHE A 6 -62.80 -21.92 0.09
CA PHE A 6 -62.72 -23.35 0.51
C PHE A 6 -63.14 -24.48 -0.49
N PRO A 7 -62.80 -25.79 -0.29
CA PRO A 7 -62.09 -26.45 0.83
C PRO A 7 -61.03 -27.56 0.48
N LEU A 8 -60.57 -28.20 1.56
CA LEU A 8 -59.58 -29.27 1.81
C LEU A 8 -59.98 -30.72 1.42
N ARG A 9 -58.96 -31.54 1.04
CA ARG A 9 -58.65 -32.99 1.35
C ARG A 9 -59.75 -34.09 1.19
N PRO A 10 -59.43 -35.41 1.33
CA PRO A 10 -58.20 -36.21 1.16
C PRO A 10 -58.46 -37.46 0.25
N LEU A 11 -57.48 -38.37 0.08
CA LEU A 11 -57.73 -39.83 0.18
C LEU A 11 -56.42 -40.63 0.17
N SER A 12 -56.37 -41.57 1.09
CA SER A 12 -55.37 -42.58 1.39
C SER A 12 -55.37 -43.72 0.37
N GLY A 13 -54.20 -44.26 0.07
CA GLY A 13 -54.01 -45.56 -0.59
C GLY A 13 -52.66 -46.15 -0.21
N SER A 14 -52.64 -47.03 0.80
CA SER A 14 -51.58 -48.02 0.99
C SER A 14 -51.77 -49.18 -0.01
N TRP A 15 -50.72 -49.96 -0.28
CA TRP A 15 -50.68 -51.44 -0.40
C TRP A 15 -49.37 -51.86 -1.12
N LEU A 16 -48.39 -52.23 -0.29
CA LEU A 16 -47.40 -53.32 -0.38
C LEU A 16 -46.52 -53.59 -1.63
N ALA A 17 -45.21 -53.50 -1.34
CA ALA A 17 -44.13 -54.47 -1.57
C ALA A 17 -43.54 -54.66 -3.00
N ALA A 18 -42.25 -54.33 -3.17
CA ALA A 18 -41.16 -55.33 -3.14
C ALA A 18 -39.78 -54.69 -3.44
N ALA A 19 -38.75 -55.37 -2.92
CA ALA A 19 -37.36 -55.41 -3.40
C ALA A 19 -36.37 -54.26 -3.05
N TRP A 20 -35.74 -54.42 -1.87
CA TRP A 20 -34.28 -54.50 -1.67
C TRP A 20 -33.36 -53.81 -2.70
N LEU A 21 -32.71 -52.73 -2.24
CA LEU A 21 -31.26 -52.58 -2.39
C LEU A 21 -30.74 -51.68 -1.26
N ALA A 22 -30.17 -52.30 -0.22
CA ALA A 22 -29.43 -51.58 0.80
C ALA A 22 -28.08 -51.15 0.20
N CYS A 23 -27.98 -49.90 -0.23
CA CYS A 23 -26.69 -49.29 -0.53
C CYS A 23 -26.17 -48.66 0.77
N SER A 24 -25.34 -49.41 1.50
CA SER A 24 -24.59 -48.92 2.66
C SER A 24 -23.76 -47.70 2.27
N MET A 25 -24.17 -46.51 2.73
CA MET A 25 -23.27 -45.36 2.77
C MET A 25 -22.28 -45.57 3.92
N ALA A 26 -21.12 -46.10 3.57
CA ALA A 26 -19.96 -46.11 4.46
C ALA A 26 -19.62 -44.66 4.83
N ALA A 27 -19.68 -44.35 6.13
CA ALA A 27 -19.11 -43.13 6.67
C ALA A 27 -17.61 -43.13 6.39
N LEU A 28 -17.17 -42.22 5.51
CA LEU A 28 -15.75 -41.93 5.34
C LEU A 28 -15.24 -41.21 6.60
N PRO A 29 -14.10 -41.61 7.18
CA PRO A 29 -13.51 -40.87 8.27
C PRO A 29 -13.04 -39.50 7.77
N ALA A 30 -13.41 -38.45 8.49
CA ALA A 30 -12.85 -37.12 8.29
C ALA A 30 -11.34 -37.19 8.53
N VAL A 31 -10.57 -37.24 7.44
CA VAL A 31 -9.13 -37.00 7.49
C VAL A 31 -8.96 -35.53 7.86
N ALA A 32 -8.62 -35.28 9.12
CA ALA A 32 -8.09 -34.00 9.54
C ALA A 32 -6.85 -33.71 8.70
N GLN A 33 -6.99 -32.80 7.73
CA GLN A 33 -5.86 -32.21 7.02
C GLN A 33 -5.00 -31.51 8.05
N THR A 34 -3.89 -32.12 8.43
CA THR A 34 -2.82 -31.45 9.15
C THR A 34 -2.23 -30.42 8.20
N ALA A 35 -2.72 -29.20 8.28
CA ALA A 35 -2.14 -28.07 7.57
C ALA A 35 -0.65 -27.99 7.91
N LYS A 36 0.19 -28.10 6.89
CA LYS A 36 1.65 -28.00 6.98
C LYS A 36 2.04 -26.72 7.76
N PRO A 37 2.87 -26.80 8.81
CA PRO A 37 3.12 -25.69 9.75
C PRO A 37 3.85 -24.46 9.15
N ALA A 38 4.23 -24.51 7.86
CA ALA A 38 4.95 -23.44 7.19
C ALA A 38 4.13 -22.14 7.02
N ALA A 39 2.81 -22.25 6.84
CA ALA A 39 1.94 -21.06 6.71
C ALA A 39 1.75 -20.34 8.06
N ALA A 40 1.64 -21.10 9.15
CA ALA A 40 1.52 -20.55 10.51
C ALA A 40 2.84 -19.90 10.97
N SER A 41 3.99 -20.50 10.65
CA SER A 41 5.29 -19.92 11.00
C SER A 41 5.66 -18.69 10.17
N ALA A 42 5.25 -18.64 8.88
CA ALA A 42 5.42 -17.46 8.04
C ALA A 42 4.55 -16.28 8.54
N SER A 43 3.31 -16.56 8.96
CA SER A 43 2.42 -15.54 9.54
C SER A 43 2.94 -15.01 10.87
N ALA A 44 3.43 -15.88 11.76
CA ALA A 44 4.03 -15.47 13.04
C ALA A 44 5.29 -14.61 12.84
N LYS A 45 6.14 -14.97 11.87
CA LYS A 45 7.34 -14.19 11.53
C LYS A 45 6.98 -12.82 10.94
N ALA A 46 5.95 -12.74 10.09
CA ALA A 46 5.47 -11.47 9.54
C ALA A 46 4.90 -10.56 10.63
N ALA A 47 4.16 -11.11 11.60
CA ALA A 47 3.63 -10.36 12.74
C ALA A 47 4.73 -9.81 13.66
N ASP A 48 5.77 -10.61 13.95
CA ASP A 48 6.94 -10.16 14.72
C ASP A 48 7.70 -9.03 14.02
N VAL A 49 7.92 -9.15 12.71
CA VAL A 49 8.53 -8.06 11.91
C VAL A 49 7.65 -6.80 11.96
N ALA A 50 6.34 -6.95 11.77
CA ALA A 50 5.42 -5.82 11.82
C ALA A 50 5.46 -5.09 13.18
N ALA A 51 5.49 -5.83 14.29
CA ALA A 51 5.56 -5.29 15.64
C ALA A 51 6.89 -4.58 15.92
N ARG A 52 8.03 -5.16 15.51
CA ARG A 52 9.36 -4.53 15.65
C ARG A 52 9.45 -3.24 14.85
N THR A 53 8.96 -3.24 13.61
CA THR A 53 8.91 -2.02 12.78
C THR A 53 8.01 -0.97 13.43
N SER A 54 6.85 -1.35 13.96
CA SER A 54 5.95 -0.43 14.68
C SER A 54 6.64 0.18 15.90
N ALA A 55 7.33 -0.61 16.72
CA ALA A 55 8.09 -0.10 17.86
C ALA A 55 9.20 0.89 17.44
N ALA A 56 9.96 0.56 16.40
CA ALA A 56 11.00 1.44 15.87
C ALA A 56 10.43 2.76 15.33
N VAL A 57 9.30 2.70 14.61
CA VAL A 57 8.57 3.86 14.12
C VAL A 57 8.12 4.76 15.29
N GLN A 58 7.58 4.18 16.35
CA GLN A 58 7.13 4.93 17.54
C GLN A 58 8.27 5.60 18.31
N ALA A 59 9.45 4.99 18.32
CA ALA A 59 10.65 5.51 18.97
C ALA A 59 11.40 6.56 18.12
N THR A 60 11.05 6.70 16.84
CA THR A 60 11.74 7.62 15.93
C THR A 60 11.31 9.06 16.19
N PRO A 61 12.27 10.01 16.34
CA PRO A 61 11.95 11.41 16.41
C PRO A 61 11.26 11.90 15.12
N GLU A 62 10.28 12.76 15.30
CA GLU A 62 9.67 13.48 14.19
C GLU A 62 10.71 14.40 13.53
N ALA A 63 10.60 14.56 12.22
CA ALA A 63 11.57 15.33 11.46
C ALA A 63 10.91 15.99 10.26
N ASP A 64 11.39 17.20 9.95
CA ASP A 64 11.06 17.93 8.73
C ASP A 64 12.33 17.97 7.89
N LEU A 65 12.28 17.35 6.71
CA LEU A 65 13.43 17.03 5.90
C LEU A 65 13.29 17.68 4.52
N ARG A 66 14.43 18.08 3.95
CA ARG A 66 14.55 18.34 2.52
C ARG A 66 15.46 17.27 1.93
N ILE A 67 14.94 16.47 1.01
CA ILE A 67 15.69 15.40 0.35
C ILE A 67 15.93 15.79 -1.09
N THR A 68 17.20 15.90 -1.48
CA THR A 68 17.60 16.07 -2.88
C THR A 68 17.89 14.69 -3.48
N TYR A 69 17.30 14.44 -4.64
CA TYR A 69 17.50 13.22 -5.41
C TYR A 69 18.28 13.58 -6.66
N GLU A 70 19.34 12.84 -6.90
CA GLU A 70 20.19 12.97 -8.07
C GLU A 70 20.27 11.59 -8.71
N ALA A 71 19.96 11.51 -9.99
CA ALA A 71 20.07 10.29 -10.77
C ALA A 71 20.80 10.58 -12.08
N MET A 72 21.68 9.65 -12.47
CA MET A 72 22.40 9.68 -13.72
C MET A 72 22.27 8.32 -14.40
N SER A 73 22.00 8.32 -15.69
CA SER A 73 21.97 7.11 -16.52
C SER A 73 22.67 7.37 -17.83
N VAL A 74 23.38 6.38 -18.36
CA VAL A 74 23.93 6.40 -19.72
C VAL A 74 23.13 5.39 -20.54
N GLY A 75 22.46 5.86 -21.59
CA GLY A 75 21.70 4.98 -22.48
C GLY A 75 22.61 4.16 -23.40
N SER A 76 22.05 3.15 -24.05
CA SER A 76 22.75 2.37 -25.08
C SER A 76 23.15 3.21 -26.30
N ASP A 77 22.52 4.38 -26.46
CA ASP A 77 22.86 5.44 -27.41
C ASP A 77 24.12 6.24 -27.02
N GLY A 78 24.73 5.93 -25.87
CA GLY A 78 25.85 6.70 -25.31
C GLY A 78 25.43 8.04 -24.70
N VAL A 79 24.13 8.35 -24.64
CA VAL A 79 23.63 9.62 -24.13
C VAL A 79 23.50 9.54 -22.62
N GLN A 80 24.24 10.41 -21.92
CA GLN A 80 24.08 10.63 -20.50
C GLN A 80 22.86 11.51 -20.22
N ARG A 81 21.97 11.04 -19.35
CA ARG A 81 20.81 11.77 -18.84
C ARG A 81 20.97 11.92 -17.33
N SER A 82 20.84 13.15 -16.84
CA SER A 82 20.81 13.45 -15.41
C SER A 82 19.44 14.02 -15.03
N SER A 83 19.01 13.74 -13.81
CA SER A 83 17.83 14.33 -13.22
C SER A 83 18.13 14.72 -11.78
N VAL A 84 17.71 15.93 -11.41
CA VAL A 84 17.83 16.45 -10.05
C VAL A 84 16.49 17.03 -9.64
N TYR A 85 16.02 16.66 -8.46
CA TYR A 85 14.83 17.24 -7.86
C TYR A 85 14.92 17.19 -6.34
N ALA A 86 14.11 18.00 -5.66
CA ALA A 86 14.00 17.95 -4.20
C ALA A 86 12.57 17.65 -3.77
N ASN A 87 12.44 16.95 -2.64
CA ASN A 87 11.20 16.82 -1.89
C ASN A 87 11.35 17.45 -0.53
N ARG A 88 10.25 18.00 -0.02
CA ARG A 88 10.07 18.22 1.42
C ARG A 88 9.32 17.03 1.98
N VAL A 89 9.81 16.52 3.11
CA VAL A 89 9.27 15.34 3.78
C VAL A 89 9.02 15.66 5.23
N TYR A 90 7.77 15.55 5.67
CA TYR A 90 7.39 15.69 7.06
C TYR A 90 7.12 14.31 7.62
N ARG A 91 8.06 13.81 8.41
CA ARG A 91 7.98 12.50 9.04
C ARG A 91 7.41 12.64 10.45
N ARG A 92 6.31 11.93 10.67
CA ARG A 92 5.64 11.77 11.96
C ARG A 92 5.56 10.28 12.26
N LYS A 93 5.11 9.92 13.47
CA LYS A 93 5.00 8.52 13.87
C LYS A 93 4.08 7.74 12.95
N GLY A 94 4.67 6.86 12.13
CA GLY A 94 3.93 6.03 11.18
C GLY A 94 3.32 6.78 10.01
N GLN A 95 3.67 8.05 9.81
CA GLN A 95 3.13 8.86 8.72
C GLN A 95 4.21 9.71 8.06
N LEU A 96 4.12 9.86 6.73
CA LEU A 96 4.89 10.81 5.96
C LEU A 96 3.97 11.68 5.12
N TRP A 97 4.27 12.97 5.09
CA TRP A 97 3.88 13.85 3.99
C TRP A 97 5.07 14.06 3.08
N ILE A 98 4.91 13.89 1.78
CA ILE A 98 5.97 14.07 0.78
C ILE A 98 5.44 15.01 -0.28
N GLU A 99 6.11 16.14 -0.47
CA GLU A 99 5.77 17.11 -1.52
C GLU A 99 6.99 17.42 -2.39
N ARG A 100 6.76 17.56 -3.69
CA ARG A 100 7.79 18.00 -4.62
C ARG A 100 8.07 19.48 -4.39
N GLU A 101 9.34 19.82 -4.17
CA GLU A 101 9.75 21.22 -4.24
C GLU A 101 9.82 21.65 -5.71
N LEU A 102 8.83 22.43 -6.14
CA LEU A 102 8.78 22.98 -7.49
C LEU A 102 9.51 24.33 -7.57
N PRO A 103 10.23 24.62 -8.67
CA PRO A 103 10.77 25.95 -8.94
C PRO A 103 9.67 27.02 -8.85
N ALA A 104 10.02 28.21 -8.35
CA ALA A 104 9.05 29.29 -8.11
C ALA A 104 8.23 29.64 -9.36
N ALA A 105 8.87 29.70 -10.54
CA ALA A 105 8.18 29.95 -11.81
C ALA A 105 7.14 28.88 -12.15
N LEU A 106 7.41 27.61 -11.86
CA LEU A 106 6.45 26.52 -12.06
C LEU A 106 5.32 26.55 -11.03
N ARG A 107 5.59 26.95 -9.78
CA ARG A 107 4.51 27.15 -8.79
C ARG A 107 3.59 28.28 -9.24
N GLN A 108 4.15 29.40 -9.67
CA GLN A 108 3.39 30.54 -10.19
C GLN A 108 2.55 30.15 -11.42
N SER A 109 3.13 29.43 -12.39
CA SER A 109 2.37 28.98 -13.57
C SER A 109 1.26 28.00 -13.21
N GLN A 110 1.46 27.14 -12.20
CA GLN A 110 0.38 26.29 -11.68
C GLN A 110 -0.70 27.11 -10.97
N GLU A 111 -0.34 28.10 -10.16
CA GLU A 111 -1.30 28.96 -9.45
C GLU A 111 -2.14 29.82 -10.42
N HIS A 112 -1.55 30.28 -11.52
CA HIS A 112 -2.16 31.24 -12.46
C HIS A 112 -2.94 30.57 -13.59
N GLY A 113 -3.16 29.25 -13.50
CA GLY A 113 -4.14 28.50 -14.30
C GLY A 113 -4.26 28.96 -15.75
N HIS A 114 -3.37 28.51 -16.63
CA HIS A 114 -3.76 28.42 -18.03
C HIS A 114 -4.79 27.29 -18.14
N GLU A 115 -6.04 27.62 -17.80
CA GLU A 115 -7.21 26.83 -18.13
C GLU A 115 -7.27 26.77 -19.65
N HIS A 116 -6.64 25.75 -20.23
CA HIS A 116 -7.07 25.29 -21.52
C HIS A 116 -8.45 24.68 -21.30
N GLU A 117 -9.50 25.44 -21.63
CA GLU A 117 -10.90 25.00 -21.70
C GLU A 117 -11.01 23.77 -22.62
N HIS A 118 -10.73 22.59 -22.10
CA HIS A 118 -10.91 21.33 -22.80
C HIS A 118 -11.67 20.40 -21.85
N GLY A 119 -12.81 19.90 -22.33
CA GLY A 119 -13.83 19.19 -21.56
C GLY A 119 -13.37 17.94 -20.79
N PRO A 120 -14.31 17.21 -20.17
CA PRO A 120 -14.02 16.20 -19.15
C PRO A 120 -13.42 14.94 -19.76
N HIS A 121 -12.12 14.95 -20.01
CA HIS A 121 -11.36 13.80 -20.49
C HIS A 121 -10.22 13.47 -19.52
N ALA A 122 -9.93 12.17 -19.40
CA ALA A 122 -8.98 11.57 -18.47
C ALA A 122 -7.53 12.10 -18.53
N GLY A 123 -7.19 12.96 -19.50
CA GLY A 123 -5.89 13.62 -19.60
C GLY A 123 -5.59 14.58 -18.45
N HIS A 124 -6.58 15.30 -17.93
CA HIS A 124 -6.37 16.33 -16.89
C HIS A 124 -6.03 15.74 -15.51
N ALA A 125 -6.55 14.55 -15.20
CA ALA A 125 -6.28 13.90 -13.91
C ALA A 125 -4.80 13.52 -13.74
N HIS A 126 -4.10 13.23 -14.84
CA HIS A 126 -2.67 12.94 -14.82
C HIS A 126 -1.83 14.18 -14.53
N ASP A 127 -2.22 15.34 -15.06
CA ASP A 127 -1.51 16.61 -14.85
C ASP A 127 -1.70 17.16 -13.44
N GLU A 128 -2.91 17.04 -12.88
CA GLU A 128 -3.19 17.47 -11.50
C GLU A 128 -2.55 16.56 -10.44
N ALA A 129 -2.41 15.27 -10.73
CA ALA A 129 -1.71 14.33 -9.85
C ALA A 129 -0.18 14.45 -10.00
N ARG A 130 0.32 15.10 -11.05
CA ARG A 130 1.75 15.21 -11.32
C ARG A 130 2.40 16.10 -10.27
N ALA A 131 3.30 15.50 -9.48
CA ALA A 131 3.95 16.15 -8.34
C ALA A 131 3.01 16.59 -7.21
N ALA A 132 1.77 16.09 -7.20
CA ALA A 132 0.85 16.26 -6.08
C ALA A 132 1.46 15.66 -4.81
N PRO A 133 1.23 16.26 -3.64
CA PRO A 133 1.71 15.71 -2.39
C PRO A 133 1.15 14.32 -2.11
N LEU A 134 1.98 13.48 -1.49
CA LEU A 134 1.63 12.15 -1.00
C LEU A 134 1.52 12.16 0.51
N SER A 135 0.46 11.54 1.03
CA SER A 135 0.34 11.11 2.41
C SER A 135 0.51 9.60 2.47
N VAL A 136 1.51 9.12 3.19
CA VAL A 136 1.78 7.70 3.41
C VAL A 136 1.59 7.40 4.88
N ARG A 137 0.75 6.43 5.22
CA ARG A 137 0.44 6.07 6.60
C ARG A 137 0.58 4.58 6.81
N ARG A 138 1.31 4.17 7.83
CA ARG A 138 1.41 2.77 8.25
C ARG A 138 0.70 2.60 9.58
N SER A 139 -0.23 1.64 9.60
CA SER A 139 -0.94 1.24 10.81
C SER A 139 -0.12 0.23 11.62
N GLU A 140 -0.53 -0.02 12.86
CA GLU A 140 0.21 -0.90 13.78
C GLU A 140 0.30 -2.35 13.30
N ASP A 141 -0.71 -2.82 12.56
CA ASP A 141 -0.76 -4.14 11.92
C ASP A 141 0.16 -4.27 10.69
N GLY A 142 0.82 -3.17 10.31
CA GLY A 142 1.76 -3.10 9.21
C GLY A 142 1.15 -2.76 7.86
N LYS A 143 -0.16 -2.57 7.75
CA LYS A 143 -0.79 -2.11 6.49
C LYS A 143 -0.43 -0.67 6.20
N VAL A 144 -0.18 -0.40 4.92
CA VAL A 144 0.20 0.92 4.41
C VAL A 144 -0.91 1.49 3.55
N ALA A 145 -1.39 2.68 3.91
CA ALA A 145 -2.26 3.50 3.10
C ALA A 145 -1.44 4.58 2.38
N VAL A 146 -1.75 4.82 1.11
CA VAL A 146 -1.12 5.84 0.28
C VAL A 146 -2.22 6.71 -0.31
N GLU A 147 -2.09 8.01 -0.14
CA GLU A 147 -3.07 9.01 -0.53
C GLU A 147 -2.39 10.10 -1.36
N VAL A 148 -3.00 10.49 -2.47
CA VAL A 148 -2.63 11.70 -3.23
C VAL A 148 -3.53 12.86 -2.79
N VAL A 149 -2.94 14.03 -2.55
CA VAL A 149 -3.69 15.22 -2.16
C VAL A 149 -3.75 16.23 -3.30
N LEU A 150 -4.96 16.48 -3.79
CA LEU A 150 -5.26 17.47 -4.81
C LEU A 150 -5.76 18.75 -4.14
N ALA A 151 -4.82 19.62 -3.75
CA ALA A 151 -5.12 20.80 -2.94
C ALA A 151 -6.13 21.75 -3.60
N LYS A 152 -5.99 22.01 -4.91
CA LYS A 152 -6.91 22.88 -5.67
C LYS A 152 -8.35 22.36 -5.69
N LEU A 153 -8.49 21.05 -5.87
CA LEU A 153 -9.79 20.39 -5.86
C LEU A 153 -10.30 20.07 -4.46
N ARG A 154 -9.50 20.31 -3.41
CA ARG A 154 -9.79 19.93 -2.02
C ARG A 154 -10.16 18.45 -1.88
N ARG A 155 -9.44 17.59 -2.60
CA ARG A 155 -9.67 16.14 -2.64
C ARG A 155 -8.46 15.37 -2.13
N VAL A 156 -8.74 14.29 -1.40
CA VAL A 156 -7.76 13.26 -1.03
C VAL A 156 -8.20 11.97 -1.70
N ILE A 157 -7.29 11.34 -2.44
CA ILE A 157 -7.58 10.14 -3.21
C ILE A 157 -6.72 9.00 -2.67
N SER A 158 -7.36 7.94 -2.16
CA SER A 158 -6.67 6.71 -1.81
C SER A 158 -6.14 6.03 -3.08
N VAL A 159 -4.90 5.56 -3.03
CA VAL A 159 -4.25 4.91 -4.15
C VAL A 159 -4.17 3.41 -3.88
N ASP A 160 -4.80 2.64 -4.76
CA ASP A 160 -4.71 1.18 -4.71
C ASP A 160 -3.27 0.70 -4.91
N GLN A 161 -2.94 -0.44 -4.30
CA GLN A 161 -1.59 -1.01 -4.32
C GLN A 161 -1.05 -1.19 -5.75
N ALA A 162 -1.89 -1.56 -6.71
CA ALA A 162 -1.52 -1.73 -8.11
C ALA A 162 -1.05 -0.42 -8.79
N HIS A 163 -1.36 0.74 -8.20
CA HIS A 163 -1.09 2.07 -8.76
C HIS A 163 -0.07 2.87 -7.93
N HIS A 164 0.51 2.28 -6.88
CA HIS A 164 1.52 2.92 -6.04
C HIS A 164 2.72 3.46 -6.85
N GLY A 165 3.21 2.68 -7.82
CA GLY A 165 4.30 3.11 -8.69
C GLY A 165 3.96 4.34 -9.54
N ASN A 166 2.69 4.49 -9.95
CA ASN A 166 2.25 5.60 -10.79
C ASN A 166 2.25 6.95 -10.06
N VAL A 167 2.15 6.91 -8.73
CA VAL A 167 2.17 8.10 -7.88
C VAL A 167 3.53 8.36 -7.25
N GLY A 168 4.57 7.59 -7.62
CA GLY A 168 5.92 7.75 -7.10
C GLY A 168 6.18 7.07 -5.76
N TYR A 169 5.28 6.20 -5.30
CA TYR A 169 5.51 5.34 -4.13
C TYR A 169 6.02 3.96 -4.58
N GLY A 170 7.27 3.65 -4.26
CA GLY A 170 7.94 2.41 -4.69
C GLY A 170 7.49 1.12 -3.98
N GLY A 171 6.37 1.14 -3.24
CA GLY A 171 5.79 -0.05 -2.61
C GLY A 171 6.41 -0.47 -1.27
N SER A 172 7.41 0.24 -0.75
CA SER A 172 8.02 -0.04 0.56
C SER A 172 7.95 1.15 1.49
N PHE A 173 7.30 0.95 2.64
CA PHE A 173 7.20 1.97 3.67
C PHE A 173 8.56 2.22 4.32
N GLU A 174 9.32 1.16 4.54
CA GLU A 174 10.65 1.20 5.14
C GLU A 174 11.60 2.06 4.30
N ASN A 175 11.58 1.92 2.98
CA ASN A 175 12.43 2.71 2.09
C ASN A 175 12.10 4.20 2.15
N VAL A 176 10.82 4.57 2.21
CA VAL A 176 10.42 5.98 2.25
C VAL A 176 10.53 6.59 3.66
N TYR A 177 10.29 5.81 4.72
CA TYR A 177 10.31 6.29 6.11
C TYR A 177 11.73 6.50 6.64
N TRP A 178 12.63 5.59 6.31
CA TRP A 178 14.01 5.62 6.80
C TRP A 178 14.97 6.32 5.84
N ILE A 179 14.60 6.48 4.56
CA ILE A 179 15.44 6.95 3.45
C ILE A 179 16.55 5.94 3.12
N VAL A 180 17.34 5.56 4.13
CA VAL A 180 18.25 4.43 4.13
C VAL A 180 17.66 3.38 5.08
N PRO A 181 17.12 2.26 4.57
CA PRO A 181 16.50 1.25 5.42
C PRO A 181 17.53 0.65 6.38
N PRO A 182 17.19 0.41 7.67
CA PRO A 182 18.14 -0.13 8.65
C PRO A 182 18.75 -1.48 8.24
N THR A 183 18.04 -2.28 7.44
CA THR A 183 18.53 -3.54 6.88
C THR A 183 19.70 -3.33 5.92
N ALA A 184 19.74 -2.23 5.17
CA ALA A 184 20.86 -1.92 4.29
C ALA A 184 22.16 -1.64 5.07
N LEU A 185 22.05 -1.14 6.30
CA LEU A 185 23.21 -0.87 7.16
C LEU A 185 23.82 -2.15 7.74
N GLN A 186 23.11 -3.28 7.74
CA GLN A 186 23.58 -4.54 8.33
C GLN A 186 24.69 -5.20 7.48
N THR A 187 24.71 -4.91 6.17
CA THR A 187 25.71 -5.44 5.24
C THR A 187 26.90 -4.50 5.05
N MET A 188 26.90 -3.34 5.71
CA MET A 188 27.95 -2.34 5.58
C MET A 188 28.96 -2.42 6.74
N GLU A 189 30.23 -2.12 6.46
CA GLU A 189 31.26 -2.06 7.50
C GLU A 189 31.10 -0.76 8.31
N ARG A 190 31.08 -0.89 9.65
CA ARG A 190 31.11 0.26 10.56
C ARG A 190 32.49 0.90 10.53
N VAL A 191 32.52 2.20 10.24
CA VAL A 191 33.76 2.97 10.21
C VAL A 191 33.93 3.71 11.54
N GLY A 192 34.86 3.23 12.36
CA GLY A 192 35.19 3.82 13.65
C GLY A 192 34.06 3.72 14.69
N LYS A 193 34.29 4.34 15.85
CA LYS A 193 33.31 4.43 16.93
C LYS A 193 32.30 5.55 16.65
N PRO A 194 31.02 5.43 17.10
CA PRO A 194 30.07 6.54 17.02
C PRO A 194 30.61 7.82 17.65
N GLN A 195 30.39 8.96 17.00
CA GLN A 195 30.80 10.27 17.49
C GLN A 195 29.60 11.23 17.38
N ALA A 196 29.27 11.94 18.47
CA ALA A 196 28.14 12.87 18.53
C ALA A 196 26.81 12.29 18.00
N GLY A 197 26.52 11.01 18.31
CA GLY A 197 25.32 10.31 17.83
C GLY A 197 25.37 9.85 16.37
N VAL A 198 26.47 10.08 15.66
CA VAL A 198 26.66 9.67 14.26
C VAL A 198 27.52 8.40 14.19
N GLN A 199 27.01 7.36 13.52
CA GLN A 199 27.78 6.18 13.12
C GLN A 199 28.02 6.24 11.61
N ARG A 200 29.27 6.10 11.19
CA ARG A 200 29.65 6.01 9.77
C ARG A 200 29.67 4.56 9.30
N TYR A 201 29.30 4.35 8.05
CA TYR A 201 29.27 3.06 7.37
C TYR A 201 29.92 3.20 5.99
N LYS A 202 30.58 2.15 5.52
CA LYS A 202 31.06 2.02 4.13
C LYS A 202 30.54 0.70 3.54
N ALA A 203 30.16 0.73 2.27
CA ALA A 203 29.79 -0.45 1.50
C ALA A 203 31.04 -1.22 1.04
#